data_AF-A0A127P613-F1
#
_entry.id   AF-A0A127P613-F1
#
_cell.length_a   1.000
_cell.length_b   1.000
_cell.length_c   1.000
_cell.angle_alpha   90.00
_cell.angle_beta   90.00
_cell.angle_gamma   90.00
#
_symmetry.space_group_name_H-M   'P 1'
#
loop_
_entity.id
_entity.type
_entity.pdbx_description
1 polymer ?
#
loop_
_entity_poly.entity_id
_entity_poly.type
_entity_poly.pdbx_seq_one_letter_code
_entity_poly.pdbx_strand_id
1 'polypeptide(L)' 'MVNVATGGLANDSANNPTNARSAFDQNSATQWFYWGLTGWLQYDLGHTEIVQRYGIITNS' A
#
# COMPACT_ATOMS: atom_id res chain seq x y z
N MET A 1 15.49 8.80 -5.94
CA MET A 1 14.83 7.86 -5.00
C MET A 1 14.00 6.89 -5.82
N VAL A 2 14.00 5.61 -5.46
CA VAL A 2 13.25 4.55 -6.14
C VAL A 2 12.09 4.11 -5.23
N ASN A 3 10.92 3.81 -5.81
CA ASN A 3 9.84 3.20 -5.04
C ASN A 3 10.18 1.72 -4.79
N VAL A 4 10.40 1.36 -3.53
CA VAL A 4 10.71 -0.01 -3.10
C VAL A 4 9.47 -0.84 -2.76
N ALA A 5 8.30 -0.19 -2.63
CA ALA A 5 7.03 -0.86 -2.35
C ALA A 5 6.37 -1.36 -3.65
N THR A 6 7.08 -2.21 -4.39
CA THR A 6 6.62 -2.77 -5.66
C THR A 6 6.85 -4.28 -5.70
N GLY A 7 5.84 -5.05 -6.10
CA GLY A 7 5.94 -6.52 -6.26
C GLY A 7 5.93 -7.35 -4.96
N GLY A 8 5.87 -6.71 -3.78
CA GLY A 8 5.68 -7.35 -2.48
C GLY A 8 4.23 -7.69 -2.13
N LEU A 9 4.01 -8.13 -0.89
CA LEU A 9 2.70 -8.56 -0.38
C LEU A 9 2.05 -7.45 0.44
N ALA A 10 0.81 -7.10 0.11
CA ALA A 10 0.03 -6.11 0.83
C ALA A 10 -1.08 -6.77 1.65
N ASN A 11 -1.42 -6.18 2.80
CA ASN A 11 -2.62 -6.53 3.56
C ASN A 11 -3.21 -5.28 4.23
N ASP A 12 -4.45 -5.36 4.66
CA ASP A 12 -5.16 -4.27 5.34
C ASP A 12 -5.90 -4.73 6.59
N SER A 13 -6.49 -3.77 7.30
CA SER A 13 -7.30 -3.99 8.49
C SER A 13 -8.52 -4.90 8.31
N ALA A 14 -8.90 -5.23 7.07
CA ALA A 14 -9.97 -6.18 6.76
C ALA A 14 -9.44 -7.57 6.38
N ASN A 15 -8.14 -7.82 6.49
CA ASN A 15 -7.46 -9.01 5.95
C ASN A 15 -7.71 -9.17 4.44
N ASN A 16 -7.75 -8.07 3.69
CA ASN A 16 -8.04 -8.05 2.27
C ASN A 16 -6.80 -7.66 1.43
N PRO A 17 -5.96 -8.64 1.05
CA PRO A 17 -4.74 -8.38 0.29
C PRO A 17 -5.01 -7.80 -1.11
N THR A 18 -6.14 -8.15 -1.72
CA THR A 18 -6.52 -7.65 -3.06
C THR A 18 -6.82 -6.16 -3.03
N ASN A 19 -7.58 -5.70 -2.03
CA ASN A 19 -7.86 -4.28 -1.82
C ASN A 19 -6.60 -3.51 -1.42
N ALA A 20 -5.81 -4.06 -0.50
CA ALA A 20 -4.56 -3.44 -0.05
C ALA A 20 -3.57 -3.22 -1.21
N ARG A 21 -3.47 -4.17 -2.14
CA ARG A 21 -2.56 -4.09 -3.29
C ARG A 21 -2.83 -2.87 -4.17
N SER A 22 -4.06 -2.35 -4.20
CA SER A 22 -4.39 -1.14 -4.96
C SER A 22 -3.70 0.12 -4.47
N ALA A 23 -3.13 0.15 -3.25
CA ALA A 23 -2.28 1.26 -2.81
C ALA A 23 -0.83 1.19 -3.34
N PHE A 24 -0.42 0.04 -3.89
CA PHE A 24 0.98 -0.25 -4.26
C PHE A 24 1.15 -0.67 -5.73
N ASP A 25 0.08 -0.69 -6.53
CA ASP A 25 0.09 -1.19 -7.91
C ASP A 25 0.49 -0.14 -8.97
N GLN A 26 0.79 1.10 -8.53
CA GLN A 26 1.15 2.24 -9.39
C GLN A 26 0.07 2.62 -10.41
N ASN A 27 -1.18 2.19 -10.19
CA ASN A 27 -2.30 2.51 -11.05
C ASN A 27 -3.17 3.58 -10.40
N SER A 28 -3.15 4.81 -10.94
CA SER A 28 -3.97 5.92 -10.43
C SER A 28 -5.49 5.70 -10.55
N ALA A 29 -5.93 4.71 -11.32
CA ALA A 29 -7.35 4.36 -11.44
C ALA A 29 -7.86 3.43 -10.32
N THR A 30 -6.97 2.88 -9.49
CA THR A 30 -7.31 2.01 -8.36
C THR A 30 -6.91 2.67 -7.04
N GLN A 31 -7.58 2.29 -5.95
CA GLN A 31 -7.28 2.79 -4.61
C GLN A 31 -7.56 1.73 -3.55
N TRP A 32 -6.85 1.81 -2.43
CA TRP A 32 -7.30 1.17 -1.21
C TRP A 32 -8.41 2.01 -0.57
N PHE A 33 -9.51 1.37 -0.21
CA PHE A 33 -10.61 2.01 0.52
C PHE A 33 -11.02 1.16 1.73
N TYR A 34 -11.30 1.81 2.85
CA TYR A 34 -11.77 1.18 4.08
C TYR A 34 -13.00 1.93 4.61
N TRP A 35 -14.06 1.18 4.93
CA TRP A 35 -15.35 1.74 5.35
C TRP A 35 -15.36 2.30 6.78
N GLY A 36 -14.46 1.84 7.64
CA GLY A 36 -14.37 2.30 9.02
C GLY A 36 -13.66 3.65 9.14
N LEU A 37 -13.77 4.26 10.32
CA LEU A 37 -13.14 5.56 10.61
C LEU A 37 -11.61 5.50 10.62
N THR A 38 -11.05 4.35 11.02
CA THR A 38 -9.61 4.13 11.12
C THR A 38 -9.28 2.73 10.58
N GLY A 39 -8.34 2.65 9.65
CA GLY A 39 -7.81 1.40 9.11
C GLY A 39 -6.30 1.45 9.01
N TRP A 40 -5.68 0.31 8.71
CA TRP A 40 -4.24 0.21 8.48
C TRP A 40 -3.95 -0.50 7.16
N LEU A 41 -2.79 -0.18 6.59
CA LEU A 41 -2.16 -0.87 5.47
C LEU A 41 -0.81 -1.41 5.92
N GLN A 42 -0.48 -2.63 5.49
CA GLN A 42 0.82 -3.23 5.66
C GLN A 42 1.36 -3.63 4.29
N TYR A 43 2.66 -3.45 4.10
CA TYR A 43 3.39 -3.94 2.93
C TYR A 43 4.63 -4.69 3.37
N ASP A 44 4.78 -5.93 2.91
CA ASP A 44 5.99 -6.71 3.02
C ASP A 44 6.86 -6.50 1.78
N LEU A 45 8.06 -5.95 1.98
CA LEU A 45 9.03 -5.70 0.92
C LEU A 45 9.71 -7.00 0.43
N GLY A 46 9.62 -8.10 1.18
CA GLY A 46 10.28 -9.37 0.87
C GLY A 46 11.80 -9.37 1.09
N HIS A 47 12.36 -8.25 1.55
CA HIS A 47 13.78 -8.08 1.89
C HIS A 47 13.95 -6.96 2.93
N THR A 48 15.09 -6.93 3.60
CA THR A 48 15.47 -5.82 4.47
C THR A 48 15.89 -4.62 3.61
N GLU A 49 15.27 -3.47 3.83
CA GLU A 49 15.51 -2.25 3.06
C GLU A 49 15.60 -1.03 3.99
N ILE A 50 16.46 -0.05 3.65
CA ILE A 50 16.50 1.25 4.34
C ILE A 50 15.56 2.22 3.63
N VAL A 51 14.37 2.42 4.19
CA VAL A 51 13.40 3.39 3.65
C VAL A 51 13.79 4.81 4.06
N GLN A 52 14.16 5.63 3.08
CA GLN A 52 14.57 7.02 3.32
C GLN A 52 13.39 8.00 3.33
N ARG A 53 12.28 7.66 2.67
CA ARG A 53 11.09 8.51 2.53
C ARG A 53 9.87 7.66 2.23
N TYR A 54 8.72 8.10 2.72
CA TYR A 54 7.40 7.61 2.31
C TYR A 54 6.58 8.75 1.67
N GLY A 55 5.58 8.38 0.86
CA GLY A 55 4.63 9.32 0.26
C GLY A 55 3.25 8.69 0.20
N ILE A 56 2.22 9.51 0.34
CA ILE A 56 0.81 9.09 0.25
C ILE A 56 0.19 9.87 -0.89
N ILE A 57 -0.48 9.17 -1.80
CA ILE A 57 -1.24 9.76 -2.90
C ILE A 57 -2.70 9.40 -2.63
N THR A 58 -3.55 10.43 -2.57
CA THR A 58 -5.00 10.28 -2.41
C THR A 58 -5.67 10.66 -3.71
N ASN A 59 -6.70 9.93 -4.12
CA ASN A 59 -7.59 10.39 -5.18
C ASN A 59 -8.52 11.47 -4.62
N SER A 60 -8.74 12.51 -5.42
CA SER A 60 -9.67 13.62 -5.14
C SER A 60 -11.08 13.32 -5.63
#